data_AF-A0A8H4TU71-F1
#
_entry.id   AF-A0A8H4TU71-F1
#
_cell.length_a   1.000
_cell.length_b   1.000
_cell.length_c   1.000
_cell.angle_alpha   90.00
_cell.angle_beta   90.00
_cell.angle_gamma   90.00
#
_symmetry.space_group_name_H-M   'P 1'
#
loop_
_entity.id
_entity.type
_entity.pdbx_description
1 polymer ?
#
loop_
_entity_poly.entity_id
_entity_poly.type
_entity_poly.pdbx_seq_one_letter_code
_entity_poly.pdbx_strand_id
1 'polypeptide(L)'
;MSSDKLPRPPVDVEFANVFDNSEFADLKLKSKKDVPNFRAGCAEWFRMTREVIQADQGISVEEKLIPGLHGDIPIVIVRRRADEAEGRSDKKPALLWLHGGAWF
;
A
#
# COMPACT_ATOMS: atom_id res chain seq x y z
N MET A 1 -22.95 -18.13 -28.76
CA MET A 1 -21.92 -18.71 -27.87
C MET A 1 -22.13 -18.11 -26.49
N SER A 2 -22.70 -18.89 -25.55
CA SER A 2 -22.87 -18.48 -24.16
C SER A 2 -21.49 -18.51 -23.50
N SER A 3 -21.00 -17.40 -22.96
CA SER A 3 -19.76 -17.46 -22.18
C SER A 3 -20.05 -18.16 -20.86
N ASP A 4 -19.34 -19.26 -20.55
CA ASP A 4 -19.39 -19.98 -19.27
C ASP A 4 -18.89 -19.15 -18.06
N LYS A 5 -18.91 -17.83 -18.16
CA LYS A 5 -18.55 -16.92 -17.07
C LYS A 5 -19.82 -16.57 -16.33
N LEU A 6 -19.85 -16.89 -15.04
CA LEU A 6 -20.81 -16.32 -14.12
C LEU A 6 -20.84 -14.78 -14.31
N PRO A 7 -22.02 -14.14 -14.25
CA PRO A 7 -22.09 -12.70 -14.33
C PRO A 7 -21.18 -12.11 -13.26
N ARG A 8 -20.39 -11.10 -13.63
CA ARG A 8 -19.56 -10.41 -12.65
C ARG A 8 -20.49 -9.86 -11.57
N PRO A 9 -20.16 -10.02 -10.28
CA PRO A 9 -20.90 -9.34 -9.23
C PRO A 9 -20.91 -7.83 -9.51
N PRO A 10 -21.98 -7.12 -9.16
CA PRO A 10 -22.04 -5.68 -9.34
C PRO A 10 -20.85 -5.04 -8.61
N VAL A 11 -20.15 -4.15 -9.31
CA VAL A 11 -19.07 -3.35 -8.74
C VAL A 11 -19.70 -2.27 -7.87
N ASP A 12 -19.10 -1.98 -6.71
CA ASP A 12 -19.47 -0.83 -5.91
C ASP A 12 -19.34 0.44 -6.75
N VAL A 13 -20.44 1.18 -6.88
CA VAL A 13 -20.53 2.33 -7.81
C VAL A 13 -19.65 3.49 -7.36
N GLU A 14 -19.49 3.70 -6.06
CA GLU A 14 -18.61 4.74 -5.53
C GLU A 14 -17.15 4.39 -5.80
N PHE A 15 -16.77 3.13 -5.55
CA PHE A 15 -15.43 2.63 -5.84
C PHE A 15 -15.10 2.73 -7.34
N ALA A 16 -16.03 2.30 -8.21
CA ALA A 16 -15.85 2.38 -9.66
C ALA A 16 -15.64 3.83 -10.12
N ASN A 17 -16.43 4.77 -9.60
CA ASN A 17 -16.31 6.18 -9.94
C ASN A 17 -14.96 6.78 -9.51
N VAL A 18 -14.44 6.42 -8.32
CA VAL A 18 -13.12 6.88 -7.87
C VAL A 18 -12.02 6.35 -8.80
N PHE A 19 -12.13 5.09 -9.20
CA PHE A 19 -11.12 4.46 -10.05
C PHE A 19 -11.16 4.98 -11.49
N ASP A 20 -12.34 5.09 -12.10
CA ASP A 20 -12.47 5.53 -13.50
C ASP A 20 -12.07 6.99 -13.72
N ASN A 21 -12.15 7.82 -12.66
CA ASN A 21 -11.73 9.23 -12.70
C ASN A 21 -10.32 9.46 -12.12
N SER A 22 -9.55 8.39 -11.88
CA SER A 22 -8.19 8.49 -11.36
C SER A 22 -7.14 8.62 -12.47
N GLU A 23 -6.06 9.35 -12.21
CA GLU A 23 -4.82 9.29 -13.02
C GLU A 23 -4.22 7.87 -13.03
N PHE A 24 -4.60 7.03 -12.07
CA PHE A 24 -4.21 5.63 -12.00
C PHE A 24 -4.82 4.79 -13.13
N ALA A 25 -6.03 5.10 -13.61
CA ALA A 25 -6.65 4.40 -14.74
C ALA A 25 -5.82 4.50 -16.04
N ASP A 26 -5.01 5.54 -16.16
CA ASP A 26 -4.12 5.79 -17.30
C ASP A 26 -2.76 5.10 -17.16
N LEU A 27 -2.39 4.61 -15.96
CA LEU A 27 -1.16 3.86 -15.72
C LEU A 27 -1.26 2.46 -16.34
N LYS A 28 -0.72 2.30 -17.55
CA LYS A 28 -0.70 1.02 -18.27
C LYS A 28 0.71 0.46 -18.35
N LEU A 29 0.95 -0.67 -17.69
CA LEU A 29 2.17 -1.46 -17.86
C LEU A 29 2.05 -2.29 -19.15
N LYS A 30 2.63 -1.79 -20.25
CA LYS A 30 2.59 -2.47 -21.56
C LYS A 30 3.78 -3.40 -21.77
N SER A 31 4.91 -3.08 -21.15
CA SER A 31 6.16 -3.84 -21.27
C SER A 31 7.03 -3.71 -20.02
N LYS A 32 8.07 -4.56 -19.92
CA LYS A 32 9.08 -4.46 -18.86
C LYS A 32 9.83 -3.12 -18.83
N LYS A 33 9.93 -2.43 -19.97
CA LYS A 33 10.60 -1.12 -20.05
C LYS A 33 9.82 -0.01 -19.35
N ASP A 34 8.51 -0.21 -19.19
CA ASP A 34 7.61 0.78 -18.57
C ASP A 34 7.61 0.65 -17.04
N VAL A 35 8.21 -0.40 -16.47
CA VAL A 35 8.22 -0.67 -15.02
C VAL A 35 8.70 0.52 -14.20
N PRO A 36 9.80 1.23 -14.52
CA PRO A 36 10.21 2.40 -13.74
C PRO A 36 9.15 3.50 -13.70
N ASN A 37 8.54 3.82 -14.83
CA ASN A 37 7.51 4.86 -14.93
C ASN A 37 6.22 4.44 -14.21
N PHE A 38 5.84 3.17 -14.35
CA PHE A 38 4.70 2.61 -13.64
C PHE A 38 4.89 2.68 -12.12
N ARG A 39 6.09 2.32 -11.62
CA ARG A 39 6.42 2.44 -10.19
C ARG A 39 6.36 3.88 -9.69
N ALA A 40 6.89 4.83 -10.46
CA ALA A 40 6.83 6.25 -10.11
C ALA A 40 5.38 6.76 -10.05
N GLY A 41 4.55 6.40 -11.03
CA GLY A 41 3.13 6.76 -11.04
C GLY A 41 2.37 6.18 -9.84
N CYS A 42 2.59 4.90 -9.52
CA CYS A 42 2.02 4.28 -8.32
C CYS A 42 2.48 4.99 -7.04
N ALA A 43 3.76 5.35 -6.94
CA ALA A 43 4.29 6.03 -5.76
C ALA A 43 3.63 7.39 -5.53
N GLU A 44 3.41 8.17 -6.61
CA GLU A 44 2.71 9.44 -6.52
C GLU A 44 1.23 9.24 -6.17
N TRP A 45 0.57 8.26 -6.77
CA TRP A 45 -0.82 7.93 -6.45
C TRP A 45 -1.02 7.61 -4.96
N PHE A 46 -0.08 6.89 -4.35
CA PHE A 46 -0.13 6.56 -2.92
C PHE A 46 0.46 7.64 -2.00
N ARG A 47 1.00 8.74 -2.53
CA ARG A 47 1.62 9.80 -1.73
C ARG A 47 0.63 10.41 -0.75
N MET A 48 -0.58 10.77 -1.22
CA MET A 48 -1.60 11.38 -0.36
C MET A 48 -2.00 10.45 0.79
N THR A 49 -2.20 9.16 0.52
CA THR A 49 -2.52 8.17 1.57
C THR A 49 -1.39 8.08 2.59
N ARG A 50 -0.14 8.11 2.13
CA ARG A 50 1.03 8.10 3.02
C ARG A 50 1.08 9.34 3.90
N GLU A 51 0.83 10.53 3.34
CA GLU A 51 0.80 11.79 4.07
C GLU A 51 -0.29 11.81 5.14
N VAL A 52 -1.49 11.29 4.82
CA VAL A 52 -2.58 11.16 5.80
C VAL A 52 -2.17 10.24 6.96
N ILE A 53 -1.57 9.09 6.66
CA ILE A 53 -1.10 8.15 7.69
C ILE A 53 0.00 8.79 8.55
N GLN A 54 0.94 9.51 7.94
CA GLN A 54 2.03 10.18 8.67
C GLN A 54 1.54 11.35 9.53
N ALA A 55 0.49 12.05 9.09
CA ALA A 55 -0.13 13.15 9.83
C ALA A 55 -1.05 12.69 10.97
N ASP A 56 -1.43 11.40 10.99
CA ASP A 56 -2.31 10.85 12.02
C ASP A 56 -1.66 10.95 13.41
N GLN A 57 -2.34 11.65 14.32
CA GLN A 57 -1.85 11.93 15.67
C GLN A 57 -2.00 10.72 16.61
N GLY A 58 -2.81 9.73 16.26
CA GLY A 58 -3.04 8.52 17.03
C GLY A 58 -1.96 7.46 16.84
N ILE A 59 -1.19 7.53 15.75
CA ILE A 59 -0.14 6.56 15.42
C ILE A 59 1.25 7.19 15.33
N SER A 60 2.27 6.43 15.73
CA SER A 60 3.68 6.71 15.42
C SER A 60 4.12 5.81 14.28
N VAL A 61 4.96 6.37 13.41
CA VAL A 61 5.54 5.70 12.26
C VAL A 61 7.05 5.79 12.41
N GLU A 62 7.72 4.64 12.41
CA GLU A 62 9.17 4.52 12.50
C GLU A 62 9.69 3.75 11.28
N GLU A 63 10.62 4.34 10.54
CA GLU A 63 11.30 3.67 9.44
C GLU A 63 12.63 3.09 9.93
N LYS A 64 12.89 1.82 9.62
CA LYS A 64 14.11 1.12 10.01
C LYS A 64 14.66 0.29 8.86
N LEU A 65 15.97 0.11 8.86
CA LEU A 65 16.65 -0.89 8.05
C LEU A 65 16.98 -2.09 8.94
N ILE A 66 16.64 -3.29 8.47
CA ILE A 66 17.03 -4.55 9.12
C ILE A 66 17.97 -5.34 8.20
N PRO A 67 18.97 -6.06 8.73
CA PRO A 67 19.87 -6.84 7.90
C PRO A 67 19.11 -8.01 7.23
N GLY A 68 19.29 -8.16 5.92
CA GLY A 68 18.75 -9.25 5.13
C GLY A 68 19.85 -10.05 4.42
N LEU A 69 19.49 -11.21 3.88
CA LEU A 69 20.42 -12.11 3.19
C LEU A 69 21.12 -11.45 1.98
N HIS A 70 20.45 -10.49 1.34
CA HIS A 70 20.92 -9.82 0.12
C HIS A 70 21.10 -8.31 0.31
N GLY A 71 21.30 -7.86 1.54
CA GLY A 71 21.39 -6.45 1.91
C GLY A 71 20.29 -6.02 2.87
N ASP A 72 20.33 -4.76 3.26
CA ASP A 72 19.38 -4.20 4.22
C ASP A 72 17.98 -4.10 3.62
N ILE A 73 16.98 -4.45 4.44
CA ILE A 73 15.57 -4.45 4.10
C ILE A 73 14.89 -3.29 4.84
N PRO A 74 14.25 -2.35 4.14
CA PRO A 74 13.46 -1.32 4.78
C PRO A 74 12.17 -1.90 5.35
N ILE A 75 11.90 -1.58 6.61
CA ILE A 75 10.63 -1.87 7.28
C ILE A 75 10.05 -0.57 7.83
N VAL A 76 8.71 -0.50 7.83
CA VAL A 76 7.96 0.58 8.46
C VAL A 76 7.21 -0.02 9.63
N ILE A 77 7.46 0.51 10.83
CA ILE A 77 6.79 0.08 12.05
C ILE A 77 5.76 1.13 12.42
N VAL A 78 4.49 0.72 12.41
CA VAL A 78 3.37 1.57 12.80
C VAL A 78 2.86 1.11 14.16
N ARG A 79 2.72 2.05 15.10
CA ARG A 79 2.26 1.79 16.47
C ARG A 79 1.24 2.83 16.89
N ARG A 80 0.46 2.54 17.91
CA ARG A 80 -0.36 3.57 18.56
C ARG A 80 0.51 4.41 19.49
N ARG A 81 0.49 5.74 19.37
CA ARG A 81 1.33 6.63 20.21
C ARG A 81 1.08 6.44 21.71
N ALA A 82 -0.18 6.23 22.10
CA ALA A 82 -0.55 6.01 23.50
C ALA A 82 0.14 4.75 24.08
N ASP A 83 0.21 3.66 23.31
CA ASP A 83 0.86 2.43 23.78
C ASP A 83 2.38 2.59 23.86
N GLU A 84 2.98 3.44 23.01
CA GLU A 84 4.39 3.79 23.07
C GLU A 84 4.71 4.67 24.29
N ALA A 85 3.91 5.70 24.56
CA ALA A 85 4.05 6.56 25.74
C ALA A 85 3.88 5.80 27.06
N GLU A 86 3.04 4.76 27.08
CA GLU A 86 2.80 3.90 28.24
C GLU A 86 3.80 2.73 28.35
N GLY A 87 4.75 2.59 27.41
CA GLY A 87 5.73 1.51 27.41
C GLY A 87 5.10 0.12 27.27
N ARG A 88 4.02 0.01 26.47
CA ARG A 88 3.27 -1.23 26.23
C ARG A 88 3.36 -1.74 24.79
N SER A 89 4.06 -1.04 23.91
CA SER A 89 4.19 -1.42 22.50
C SER A 89 4.74 -2.83 22.30
N ASP A 90 5.64 -3.30 23.17
CA ASP A 90 6.24 -4.63 23.16
C ASP A 90 5.30 -5.74 23.67
N LYS A 91 4.17 -5.38 24.28
CA LYS A 91 3.18 -6.31 24.86
C LYS A 91 1.94 -6.48 23.99
N LYS A 92 1.92 -5.87 22.81
CA LYS A 92 0.80 -5.99 21.87
C LYS A 92 1.06 -7.09 20.84
N PRO A 93 0.02 -7.78 20.35
CA PRO A 93 0.14 -8.59 19.15
C PRO A 93 0.70 -7.74 18.00
N ALA A 94 1.63 -8.32 17.25
CA ALA A 94 2.19 -7.70 16.05
C ALA A 94 1.57 -8.31 14.79
N LEU A 95 1.34 -7.48 13.79
CA LEU A 95 1.01 -7.91 12.43
C LEU A 95 2.22 -7.66 11.53
N LEU A 96 2.73 -8.71 10.90
CA LEU A 96 3.67 -8.57 9.80
C LEU A 96 2.88 -8.44 8.50
N TRP A 97 2.98 -7.30 7.84
CA TRP A 97 2.30 -7.01 6.60
C TRP A 97 3.27 -6.98 5.42
N LEU A 98 2.94 -7.74 4.37
CA LEU A 98 3.63 -7.69 3.08
C LEU A 98 2.67 -7.04 2.09
N HIS A 99 3.10 -5.94 1.47
CA HIS A 99 2.23 -5.20 0.55
C HIS A 99 1.99 -5.98 -0.75
N GLY A 100 0.86 -5.68 -1.41
CA GLY A 100 0.53 -6.20 -2.73
C GLY A 100 1.39 -5.60 -3.85
N GLY A 101 1.00 -5.79 -5.11
CA GLY A 101 1.77 -5.31 -6.27
C GLY A 101 2.59 -6.40 -6.98
N ALA A 102 2.33 -7.67 -6.64
CA ALA A 102 2.73 -8.84 -7.42
C ALA A 102 4.21 -8.89 -7.87
N TRP A 103 5.09 -8.33 -7.02
CA TRP A 103 6.55 -8.44 -7.12
C TRP A 103 7.17 -7.75 -8.34
N PHE A 104 6.52 -6.73 -8.93
CA PHE A 104 7.00 -5.99 -10.10
C PHE A 104 7.23 -4.49 -9.88
#